data_AF-A0A8G0ZVP9-F1
#
_entry.id   AF-A0A8G0ZVP9-F1
#
_cell.length_a   1.000
_cell.length_b   1.000
_cell.length_c   1.000
_cell.angle_alpha   90.00
_cell.angle_beta   90.00
_cell.angle_gamma   90.00
#
_symmetry.space_group_name_H-M   'P 1'
#
loop_
_entity.id
_entity.type
_entity.pdbx_description
1 polymer ?
#
loop_
_entity_poly.entity_id
_entity_poly.type
_entity_poly.pdbx_seq_one_letter_code
_entity_poly.pdbx_strand_id
1 'polypeptide(L)'
;MPSIAAIAAADDRFDILVNVLTFVDSAIPGSNLLPTLSAPSSDLTVFAPTDAAFGQLAKDLGFAGNPANATAVTNFLTSALDAATLRTVLLYHVSAGTQLAADIAAQGSVTTLTGATITTDLPTLVDAEPDLIDPSLVQTDVIASNGVIHAIDRVLLPVDLAGNDAPTITEIVAASGGTPDANRGDFDILLQAVTTAGLAGALNDPSADLTVFAPTDAAFIRLAEALGYDQHGESGAFTYIADALTLLSGGGDPVPLLQSILTYHVAPESLQASQVLSSASIDTLFGTTIGQQNGRLIDADPDFKSAGFVTTDIQAANGVVHVINGVLLPVDIPGFGGPNGDELVIADDAANILRTNDGNDLIDGNGGNDIIVAGSGNDLALGGAGNDRLSGGRANDTLLGGDGLDVLYGGHGVDRLGGGTGHDILEGGGGRDVFVFTTGDGRDIVTDFKAGTDRIDLSGTGFDDFADLAGRIVDRFGLTEIRLGGGDVISLWSVDAHDLTARDFLFA
;
A
#
# COMPACT_ATOMS: atom_id res chain seq x y z
N MET A 1 39.77 -20.38 -28.94
CA MET A 1 38.43 -20.27 -28.32
C MET A 1 37.41 -20.60 -29.39
N PRO A 2 36.29 -21.25 -29.05
CA PRO A 2 35.18 -21.44 -30.01
C PRO A 2 34.62 -20.09 -30.49
N SER A 3 33.99 -20.06 -31.66
CA SER A 3 33.22 -18.89 -32.12
C SER A 3 31.86 -18.82 -31.42
N ILE A 4 31.15 -17.70 -31.54
CA ILE A 4 29.81 -17.53 -30.98
C ILE A 4 28.88 -18.68 -31.42
N ALA A 5 28.82 -18.97 -32.72
CA ALA A 5 27.99 -20.06 -33.23
C ALA A 5 28.39 -21.45 -32.67
N ALA A 6 29.69 -21.68 -32.46
CA ALA A 6 30.17 -22.94 -31.91
C ALA A 6 29.88 -23.09 -30.40
N ILE A 7 29.82 -21.98 -29.66
CA ILE A 7 29.39 -21.98 -28.25
C ILE A 7 27.89 -22.28 -28.19
N ALA A 8 27.07 -21.56 -28.97
CA ALA A 8 25.62 -21.76 -28.98
C ALA A 8 25.24 -23.20 -29.37
N ALA A 9 25.92 -23.78 -30.37
CA ALA A 9 25.66 -25.16 -30.81
C ALA A 9 26.14 -26.26 -29.83
N ALA A 10 26.92 -25.90 -28.81
CA ALA A 10 27.45 -26.85 -27.81
C ALA A 10 26.73 -26.74 -26.46
N ASP A 11 25.77 -25.83 -26.32
CA ASP A 11 25.05 -25.54 -25.09
C ASP A 11 23.57 -25.80 -25.30
N ASP A 12 23.06 -26.82 -24.60
CA ASP A 12 21.67 -27.28 -24.70
C ASP A 12 20.63 -26.21 -24.34
N ARG A 13 21.05 -25.07 -23.75
CA ARG A 13 20.16 -23.94 -23.48
C ARG A 13 19.83 -23.12 -24.73
N PHE A 14 20.48 -23.36 -25.87
CA PHE A 14 20.31 -22.58 -27.10
C PHE A 14 19.90 -23.44 -28.31
N ASP A 15 19.37 -24.65 -28.09
CA ASP A 15 18.95 -25.53 -29.19
C ASP A 15 17.88 -24.87 -30.07
N ILE A 16 16.90 -24.17 -29.48
CA ILE A 16 15.87 -23.44 -30.24
C ILE A 16 16.51 -22.31 -31.03
N LEU A 17 17.40 -21.53 -30.43
CA LEU A 17 18.11 -20.43 -31.11
C LEU A 17 18.86 -20.95 -32.34
N VAL A 18 19.63 -22.04 -32.21
CA VAL A 18 20.40 -22.65 -33.29
C VAL A 18 19.48 -23.20 -34.39
N ASN A 19 18.35 -23.80 -34.02
CA ASN A 19 17.37 -24.30 -34.99
C ASN A 19 16.70 -23.16 -35.77
N VAL A 20 16.33 -22.06 -35.11
CA VAL A 20 15.73 -20.88 -35.76
C VAL A 20 16.73 -20.19 -36.68
N LEU A 21 18.00 -20.04 -36.26
CA LEU A 21 19.09 -19.54 -37.11
C LEU A 21 19.25 -20.39 -38.38
N THR A 22 19.26 -21.72 -38.23
CA THR A 22 19.37 -22.67 -39.34
C THR A 22 18.18 -22.58 -40.30
N PHE A 23 16.97 -22.45 -39.75
CA PHE A 23 15.76 -22.28 -40.54
C PHE A 23 15.80 -20.99 -41.38
N VAL A 24 16.15 -19.85 -40.77
CA VAL A 24 16.22 -18.56 -41.46
C VAL A 24 17.28 -18.58 -42.57
N ASP A 25 18.46 -19.15 -42.32
CA ASP A 25 19.53 -19.29 -43.34
C ASP A 25 19.15 -20.20 -44.51
N SER A 26 18.29 -21.20 -44.27
CA SER A 26 17.73 -22.05 -45.33
C SER A 26 16.61 -21.35 -46.11
N ALA A 27 15.75 -20.60 -45.42
CA ALA A 27 14.57 -19.97 -45.99
C ALA A 27 14.87 -18.67 -46.75
N ILE A 28 15.91 -17.92 -46.36
CA ILE A 28 16.30 -16.64 -46.97
C ILE A 28 17.70 -16.77 -47.59
N PRO A 29 17.80 -16.98 -48.91
CA PRO A 29 19.10 -17.02 -49.59
C PRO A 29 19.93 -15.76 -49.30
N GLY A 30 21.12 -15.96 -48.73
CA GLY A 30 22.07 -14.87 -48.44
C GLY A 30 21.86 -14.15 -47.11
N SER A 31 21.05 -14.68 -46.18
CA SER A 31 21.02 -14.14 -44.81
C SER A 31 22.32 -14.30 -44.06
N ASN A 32 22.98 -15.45 -44.22
CA ASN A 32 24.31 -15.73 -43.69
C ASN A 32 24.46 -15.43 -42.19
N LEU A 33 23.44 -15.69 -41.37
CA LEU A 33 23.48 -15.45 -39.93
C LEU A 33 24.50 -16.37 -39.25
N LEU A 34 24.42 -17.69 -39.48
CA LEU A 34 25.38 -18.66 -38.92
C LEU A 34 26.82 -18.42 -39.42
N PRO A 35 27.07 -18.18 -40.72
CA PRO A 35 28.38 -17.76 -41.20
C PRO A 35 28.91 -16.49 -40.51
N THR A 36 28.06 -15.49 -40.26
CA THR A 36 28.46 -14.23 -39.60
C THR A 36 28.85 -14.46 -38.14
N LEU A 37 28.07 -15.26 -37.42
CA LEU A 37 28.35 -15.67 -36.04
C LEU A 37 29.56 -16.63 -35.91
N SER A 38 30.02 -17.21 -37.03
CA SER A 38 31.19 -18.08 -37.09
C SER A 38 32.46 -17.39 -37.59
N ALA A 39 32.34 -16.24 -38.23
CA ALA A 39 33.46 -15.59 -38.89
C ALA A 39 34.48 -15.05 -37.88
N PRO A 40 35.78 -15.40 -38.00
CA PRO A 40 36.81 -14.93 -37.07
C PRO A 40 37.08 -13.43 -37.11
N SER A 41 36.67 -12.75 -38.19
CA SER A 41 36.80 -11.30 -38.33
C SER A 41 35.63 -10.53 -37.73
N SER A 42 34.58 -11.23 -37.27
CA SER A 42 33.46 -10.61 -36.58
C SER A 42 33.89 -10.14 -35.20
N ASP A 43 33.34 -9.01 -34.80
CA ASP A 43 33.48 -8.43 -33.47
C ASP A 43 32.06 -8.04 -33.03
N LEU A 44 31.43 -8.91 -32.23
CA LEU A 44 29.99 -8.85 -31.96
C LEU A 44 29.68 -9.04 -30.48
N THR A 45 28.56 -8.46 -30.05
CA THR A 45 27.87 -8.78 -28.81
C THR A 45 26.55 -9.44 -29.16
N VAL A 46 26.27 -10.61 -28.58
CA VAL A 46 25.02 -11.34 -28.83
C VAL A 46 24.27 -11.53 -27.52
N PHE A 47 23.06 -10.99 -27.46
CA PHE A 47 22.09 -11.32 -26.42
C PHE A 47 21.38 -12.60 -26.84
N ALA A 48 21.80 -13.77 -26.34
CA ALA A 48 21.29 -15.06 -26.78
C ALA A 48 20.08 -15.49 -25.95
N PRO A 49 18.86 -15.57 -26.53
CA PRO A 49 17.71 -16.10 -25.80
C PRO A 49 17.88 -17.58 -25.54
N THR A 50 17.61 -17.98 -24.30
CA THR A 50 17.58 -19.39 -23.93
C THR A 50 16.37 -20.11 -24.52
N ASP A 51 16.37 -21.44 -24.46
CA ASP A 51 15.23 -22.25 -24.87
C ASP A 51 13.97 -21.93 -24.06
N ALA A 52 14.13 -21.60 -22.77
CA ALA A 52 13.04 -21.14 -21.93
C ALA A 52 12.46 -19.81 -22.43
N ALA A 53 13.32 -18.89 -22.91
CA ALA A 53 12.91 -17.62 -23.51
C ALA A 53 12.01 -17.81 -24.73
N PHE A 54 12.44 -18.67 -25.67
CA PHE A 54 11.62 -18.98 -26.85
C PHE A 54 10.35 -19.76 -26.49
N GLY A 55 10.41 -20.63 -25.49
CA GLY A 55 9.23 -21.34 -24.97
C GLY A 55 8.19 -20.38 -24.39
N GLN A 56 8.63 -19.29 -23.77
CA GLN A 56 7.75 -18.24 -23.26
C GLN A 56 7.17 -17.40 -24.40
N LEU A 57 7.99 -16.91 -25.34
CA LEU A 57 7.49 -16.21 -26.53
C LEU A 57 6.44 -17.04 -27.29
N ALA A 58 6.65 -18.35 -27.41
CA ALA A 58 5.67 -19.22 -28.05
C ALA A 58 4.32 -19.23 -27.31
N LYS A 59 4.33 -19.27 -25.96
CA LYS A 59 3.10 -19.17 -25.17
C LYS A 59 2.41 -17.83 -25.36
N ASP A 60 3.18 -16.75 -25.36
CA ASP A 60 2.67 -15.38 -25.52
C ASP A 60 1.99 -15.24 -26.89
N LEU A 61 2.49 -15.95 -27.91
CA LEU A 61 1.88 -16.07 -29.24
C LEU A 61 0.76 -17.14 -29.35
N GLY A 62 0.32 -17.75 -28.25
CA GLY A 62 -0.81 -18.70 -28.22
C GLY A 62 -0.46 -20.18 -28.38
N PHE A 63 0.80 -20.59 -28.15
CA PHE A 63 1.19 -22.00 -28.20
C PHE A 63 0.59 -22.81 -27.04
N ALA A 64 -0.26 -23.77 -27.38
CA ALA A 64 -0.92 -24.66 -26.41
C ALA A 64 -0.09 -25.92 -26.03
N GLY A 65 1.11 -26.08 -26.58
CA GLY A 65 1.96 -27.25 -26.34
C GLY A 65 2.88 -27.10 -25.12
N ASN A 66 3.78 -28.08 -24.92
CA ASN A 66 4.78 -28.00 -23.84
C ASN A 66 5.90 -27.00 -24.23
N PRO A 67 6.07 -25.87 -23.52
CA PRO A 67 7.09 -24.86 -23.82
C PRO A 67 8.53 -25.37 -23.64
N ALA A 68 8.75 -26.46 -22.89
CA ALA A 68 10.08 -27.04 -22.70
C ALA A 68 10.49 -27.99 -23.84
N ASN A 69 9.61 -28.24 -24.82
CA ASN A 69 9.93 -29.10 -25.96
C ASN A 69 10.48 -28.24 -27.11
N ALA A 70 11.81 -28.18 -27.22
CA ALA A 70 12.51 -27.37 -28.21
C ALA A 70 12.04 -27.60 -29.66
N THR A 71 11.80 -28.86 -30.05
CA THR A 71 11.30 -29.18 -31.39
C THR A 71 9.88 -28.65 -31.63
N ALA A 72 8.99 -28.81 -30.65
CA ALA A 72 7.61 -28.35 -30.77
C ALA A 72 7.52 -26.83 -30.82
N VAL A 73 8.29 -26.14 -29.98
CA VAL A 73 8.38 -24.66 -29.96
C VAL A 73 8.98 -24.14 -31.27
N THR A 74 10.07 -24.73 -31.75
CA THR A 74 10.69 -24.33 -33.04
C THR A 74 9.70 -24.47 -34.20
N ASN A 75 8.99 -25.60 -34.28
CA ASN A 75 7.99 -25.83 -35.32
C ASN A 75 6.83 -24.83 -35.24
N PHE A 76 6.39 -24.49 -34.03
CA PHE A 76 5.37 -23.46 -33.83
C PHE A 76 5.86 -22.09 -34.31
N LEU A 77 7.00 -21.61 -33.79
CA LEU A 77 7.53 -20.28 -34.11
C LEU A 77 7.81 -20.10 -35.61
N THR A 78 8.40 -21.10 -36.26
CA THR A 78 8.67 -21.07 -37.72
C THR A 78 7.43 -21.19 -38.60
N SER A 79 6.29 -21.58 -38.02
CA SER A 79 4.99 -21.58 -38.69
C SER A 79 4.16 -20.33 -38.39
N ALA A 80 4.30 -19.76 -37.19
CA ALA A 80 3.57 -18.60 -36.71
C ALA A 80 4.17 -17.29 -37.22
N LEU A 81 5.50 -17.22 -37.34
CA LEU A 81 6.24 -16.05 -37.80
C LEU A 81 6.91 -16.36 -39.13
N ASP A 82 6.85 -15.40 -40.08
CA ASP A 82 7.57 -15.56 -41.34
C ASP A 82 9.10 -15.46 -41.14
N ALA A 83 9.87 -15.99 -42.10
CA ALA A 83 11.32 -16.02 -41.99
C ALA A 83 11.95 -14.61 -41.94
N ALA A 84 11.28 -13.59 -42.51
CA ALA A 84 11.77 -12.21 -42.52
C ALA A 84 11.63 -11.56 -41.13
N THR A 85 10.53 -11.85 -40.43
CA THR A 85 10.27 -11.44 -39.06
C THR A 85 11.28 -12.09 -38.13
N LEU A 86 11.44 -13.41 -38.22
CA LEU A 86 12.44 -14.14 -37.43
C LEU A 86 13.86 -13.62 -37.68
N ARG A 87 14.21 -13.29 -38.93
CA ARG A 87 15.51 -12.66 -39.23
C ARG A 87 15.66 -11.32 -38.51
N THR A 88 14.63 -10.49 -38.52
CA THR A 88 14.67 -9.15 -37.90
C THR A 88 14.83 -9.27 -36.39
N VAL A 89 14.07 -10.17 -35.75
CA VAL A 89 14.22 -10.52 -34.33
C VAL A 89 15.65 -10.99 -34.05
N LEU A 90 16.19 -11.94 -34.82
CA LEU A 90 17.56 -12.44 -34.61
C LEU A 90 18.64 -11.35 -34.77
N LEU A 91 18.47 -10.42 -35.72
CA LEU A 91 19.41 -9.31 -35.90
C LEU A 91 19.31 -8.27 -34.78
N TYR A 92 18.14 -8.13 -34.17
CA TYR A 92 17.91 -7.24 -33.03
C TYR A 92 18.65 -7.71 -31.78
N HIS A 93 18.94 -9.00 -31.66
CA HIS A 93 19.75 -9.57 -30.57
C HIS A 93 21.27 -9.38 -30.74
N VAL A 94 21.72 -8.79 -31.86
CA VAL A 94 23.14 -8.68 -32.19
C VAL A 94 23.54 -7.22 -32.26
N SER A 95 24.66 -6.88 -31.63
CA SER A 95 25.29 -5.57 -31.68
C SER A 95 26.72 -5.67 -32.20
N ALA A 96 27.21 -4.58 -32.80
CA ALA A 96 28.59 -4.48 -33.26
C ALA A 96 29.54 -4.16 -32.10
N GLY A 97 30.72 -4.77 -32.14
CA GLY A 97 31.75 -4.66 -31.12
C GLY A 97 31.52 -5.61 -29.94
N THR A 98 32.61 -6.10 -29.35
CA THR A 98 32.59 -6.85 -28.09
C THR A 98 32.35 -5.89 -26.93
N GLN A 99 31.24 -6.06 -26.21
CA GLN A 99 30.84 -5.24 -25.07
C GLN A 99 30.54 -6.14 -23.87
N LEU A 100 31.35 -6.02 -22.82
CA LEU A 100 31.14 -6.76 -21.58
C LEU A 100 29.95 -6.15 -20.81
N ALA A 101 29.40 -6.87 -19.84
CA ALA A 101 28.29 -6.37 -19.03
C ALA A 101 28.61 -5.03 -18.33
N ALA A 102 29.86 -4.85 -17.90
CA ALA A 102 30.32 -3.58 -17.33
C ALA A 102 30.33 -2.43 -18.36
N ASP A 103 30.64 -2.71 -19.64
CA ASP A 103 30.61 -1.71 -20.70
C ASP A 103 29.18 -1.31 -21.03
N ILE A 104 28.27 -2.28 -21.06
CA ILE A 104 26.84 -2.08 -21.29
C ILE A 104 26.24 -1.22 -20.17
N ALA A 105 26.48 -1.59 -18.91
CA ALA A 105 26.04 -0.82 -17.74
C ALA A 105 26.53 0.64 -17.78
N ALA A 106 27.77 0.87 -18.26
CA ALA A 106 28.33 2.21 -18.35
C ALA A 106 27.75 3.05 -19.51
N GLN A 107 27.28 2.41 -20.59
CA GLN A 107 26.70 3.08 -21.75
C GLN A 107 25.20 3.37 -21.59
N GLY A 108 24.49 2.57 -20.79
CA GLY A 108 23.04 2.69 -20.55
C GLY A 108 22.17 2.31 -21.74
N SER A 109 22.76 2.00 -22.90
CA SER A 109 22.05 1.52 -24.08
C SER A 109 22.97 0.79 -25.06
N VAL A 110 22.40 -0.06 -25.91
CA VAL A 110 23.12 -0.80 -26.95
C VAL A 110 22.43 -0.60 -28.29
N THR A 111 23.20 -0.23 -29.32
CA THR A 111 22.69 -0.15 -30.71
C THR A 111 22.86 -1.50 -31.40
N THR A 112 21.76 -2.06 -31.89
CA THR A 112 21.70 -3.37 -32.56
C THR A 112 22.09 -3.25 -34.04
N LEU A 113 22.30 -4.38 -34.72
CA LEU A 113 22.60 -4.42 -36.15
C LEU A 113 21.43 -3.97 -37.04
N THR A 114 20.21 -3.90 -36.49
CA THR A 114 19.06 -3.31 -37.18
C THR A 114 19.06 -1.78 -37.09
N GLY A 115 19.95 -1.20 -36.27
CA GLY A 115 20.01 0.24 -35.96
C GLY A 115 19.06 0.67 -34.84
N ALA A 116 18.29 -0.26 -34.27
CA ALA A 116 17.43 0.00 -33.11
C ALA A 116 18.24 -0.04 -31.80
N THR A 117 17.74 0.64 -30.77
CA THR A 117 18.40 0.78 -29.48
C THR A 117 17.69 -0.07 -28.44
N ILE A 118 18.46 -0.85 -27.68
CA ILE A 118 18.03 -1.52 -26.45
C ILE A 118 18.50 -0.65 -25.30
N THR A 119 17.59 -0.20 -24.44
CA THR A 119 17.96 0.54 -23.22
C THR A 119 18.33 -0.47 -22.15
N THR A 120 19.36 -0.18 -21.34
CA THR A 120 19.88 -1.16 -20.38
C THR A 120 19.81 -0.62 -18.96
N ASP A 121 18.97 -1.25 -18.13
CA ASP A 121 18.95 -1.10 -16.69
C ASP A 121 19.33 -2.45 -16.07
N LEU A 122 20.63 -2.77 -16.14
CA LEU A 122 21.09 -4.14 -15.90
C LEU A 122 20.68 -4.64 -14.49
N PRO A 123 20.18 -5.88 -14.38
CA PRO A 123 20.26 -6.95 -15.39
C PRO A 123 19.18 -6.90 -16.48
N THR A 124 18.21 -5.99 -16.41
CA THR A 124 17.09 -5.88 -17.35
C THR A 124 17.47 -5.11 -18.62
N LEU A 125 16.90 -5.55 -19.75
CA LEU A 125 17.05 -4.98 -21.08
C LEU A 125 15.67 -4.57 -21.56
N VAL A 126 15.50 -3.30 -21.89
CA VAL A 126 14.23 -2.75 -22.38
C VAL A 126 14.25 -2.77 -23.90
N ASP A 127 13.25 -3.42 -24.50
CA ASP A 127 13.11 -3.48 -25.95
C ASP A 127 11.99 -2.60 -26.50
N ALA A 128 11.47 -2.94 -27.69
CA ALA A 128 10.44 -2.15 -28.37
C ALA A 128 9.03 -2.74 -28.19
N GLU A 129 8.89 -3.81 -27.43
CA GLU A 129 7.65 -4.46 -27.06
C GLU A 129 7.28 -4.07 -25.61
N PRO A 130 6.40 -3.09 -25.41
CA PRO A 130 6.04 -2.62 -24.07
C PRO A 130 5.15 -3.61 -23.31
N ASP A 131 4.50 -4.55 -23.99
CA ASP A 131 3.44 -5.38 -23.38
C ASP A 131 3.95 -6.70 -22.79
N LEU A 132 5.22 -7.05 -23.03
CA LEU A 132 5.84 -8.26 -22.49
C LEU A 132 6.92 -7.91 -21.47
N ILE A 133 7.16 -8.84 -20.53
CA ILE A 133 8.22 -8.68 -19.52
C ILE A 133 9.56 -8.47 -20.26
N ASP A 134 10.24 -7.39 -19.89
CA ASP A 134 11.57 -7.06 -20.39
C ASP A 134 12.57 -8.21 -20.17
N PRO A 135 13.38 -8.57 -21.17
CA PRO A 135 14.41 -9.59 -21.01
C PRO A 135 15.46 -9.24 -19.96
N SER A 136 15.88 -10.23 -19.17
CA SER A 136 16.94 -10.07 -18.18
C SER A 136 18.17 -10.92 -18.52
N LEU A 137 19.36 -10.41 -18.18
CA LEU A 137 20.62 -11.12 -18.32
C LEU A 137 20.72 -12.25 -17.28
N VAL A 138 20.64 -13.50 -17.74
CA VAL A 138 20.81 -14.69 -16.86
C VAL A 138 22.24 -15.23 -16.83
N GLN A 139 23.05 -14.87 -17.83
CA GLN A 139 24.49 -15.14 -17.82
C GLN A 139 25.22 -14.09 -18.63
N THR A 140 26.23 -13.46 -18.05
CA THR A 140 27.01 -12.43 -18.73
C THR A 140 28.40 -12.91 -19.13
N ASP A 141 29.01 -12.20 -20.07
CA ASP A 141 30.44 -12.26 -20.40
C ASP A 141 30.95 -13.64 -20.84
N VAL A 142 30.15 -14.38 -21.63
CA VAL A 142 30.61 -15.65 -22.23
C VAL A 142 31.51 -15.35 -23.43
N ILE A 143 32.82 -15.41 -23.20
CA ILE A 143 33.84 -14.99 -24.16
C ILE A 143 33.97 -15.99 -25.33
N ALA A 144 33.86 -15.48 -26.55
CA ALA A 144 34.08 -16.20 -27.79
C ALA A 144 35.33 -15.69 -28.53
N SER A 145 35.76 -16.39 -29.57
CA SER A 145 36.89 -15.95 -30.42
C SER A 145 36.58 -14.74 -31.30
N ASN A 146 35.30 -14.42 -31.49
CA ASN A 146 34.80 -13.39 -32.39
C ASN A 146 33.72 -12.50 -31.73
N GLY A 147 33.77 -12.38 -30.39
CA GLY A 147 32.82 -11.56 -29.65
C GLY A 147 32.53 -12.04 -28.23
N VAL A 148 31.35 -11.66 -27.71
CA VAL A 148 30.83 -12.08 -26.41
C VAL A 148 29.35 -12.45 -26.52
N ILE A 149 28.91 -13.40 -25.70
CA ILE A 149 27.51 -13.79 -25.55
C ILE A 149 27.04 -13.41 -24.15
N HIS A 150 25.87 -12.79 -24.07
CA HIS A 150 25.09 -12.65 -22.84
C HIS A 150 23.80 -13.43 -23.00
N ALA A 151 23.53 -14.41 -22.14
CA ALA A 151 22.30 -15.19 -22.20
C ALA A 151 21.15 -14.39 -21.58
N ILE A 152 19.97 -14.42 -22.22
CA ILE A 152 18.75 -13.76 -21.74
C ILE A 152 17.60 -14.74 -21.55
N ASP A 153 16.72 -14.44 -20.60
CA ASP A 153 15.57 -15.26 -20.25
C ASP A 153 14.30 -14.99 -21.08
N ARG A 154 14.28 -13.93 -21.88
CA ARG A 154 13.21 -13.61 -22.84
C ARG A 154 13.77 -13.18 -24.19
N VAL A 155 12.95 -13.23 -25.23
CA VAL A 155 13.34 -12.86 -26.59
C VAL A 155 13.15 -11.35 -26.74
N LEU A 156 14.19 -10.62 -27.14
CA LEU A 156 14.10 -9.21 -27.47
C LEU A 156 13.27 -9.01 -28.74
N LEU A 157 12.25 -8.17 -28.69
CA LEU A 157 11.34 -7.92 -29.80
C LEU A 157 11.58 -6.52 -30.39
N PRO A 158 11.77 -6.41 -31.72
CA PRO A 158 12.09 -5.15 -32.39
C PRO A 158 10.87 -4.26 -32.66
N VAL A 159 9.67 -4.78 -32.41
CA VAL A 159 8.38 -4.12 -32.60
C VAL A 159 7.37 -4.70 -31.60
N ASP A 160 6.42 -3.87 -31.21
CA ASP A 160 5.16 -4.24 -30.58
C ASP A 160 4.37 -5.23 -31.47
N LEU A 161 3.94 -6.33 -30.87
CA LEU A 161 3.24 -7.47 -31.46
C LEU A 161 1.70 -7.38 -31.43
N ALA A 162 1.07 -6.23 -31.58
CA ALA A 162 -0.35 -6.06 -31.94
C ALA A 162 -1.33 -7.19 -31.53
N GLY A 163 -2.03 -7.00 -30.40
CA GLY A 163 -3.03 -7.94 -29.88
C GLY A 163 -2.52 -8.84 -28.76
N ASN A 164 -1.29 -8.61 -28.31
CA ASN A 164 -0.75 -9.02 -27.01
C ASN A 164 -0.81 -7.90 -25.96
N ASP A 165 -1.43 -6.76 -26.29
CA ASP A 165 -1.53 -5.56 -25.45
C ASP A 165 -1.89 -5.93 -24.01
N ALA A 166 -1.01 -5.60 -23.06
CA ALA A 166 -1.23 -5.93 -21.66
C ALA A 166 -2.35 -5.03 -21.12
N PRO A 167 -3.26 -5.54 -20.26
CA PRO A 167 -4.17 -4.67 -19.53
C PRO A 167 -3.38 -3.67 -18.68
N THR A 168 -3.93 -2.47 -18.45
CA THR A 168 -3.36 -1.53 -17.47
C THR A 168 -3.43 -2.11 -16.05
N ILE A 169 -2.67 -1.55 -15.10
CA ILE A 169 -2.69 -1.99 -13.69
C ILE A 169 -4.12 -2.00 -13.13
N THR A 170 -4.90 -0.95 -13.44
CA THR A 170 -6.29 -0.85 -12.96
C THR A 170 -7.18 -1.92 -13.58
N GLU A 171 -6.97 -2.27 -14.85
CA GLU A 171 -7.69 -3.35 -15.52
C GLU A 171 -7.30 -4.73 -14.99
N ILE A 172 -6.03 -4.95 -14.62
CA ILE A 172 -5.59 -6.18 -13.94
C ILE A 172 -6.31 -6.34 -12.60
N VAL A 173 -6.34 -5.26 -11.81
CA VAL A 173 -7.01 -5.24 -10.51
C VAL A 173 -8.52 -5.45 -10.67
N ALA A 174 -9.16 -4.78 -11.63
CA ALA A 174 -10.59 -4.92 -11.89
C ALA A 174 -10.99 -6.24 -12.56
N ALA A 175 -10.06 -6.92 -13.24
CA ALA A 175 -10.30 -8.23 -13.84
C ALA A 175 -10.22 -9.37 -12.82
N SER A 176 -9.58 -9.16 -11.67
CA SER A 176 -9.50 -10.19 -10.62
C SER A 176 -10.79 -10.30 -9.82
N GLY A 177 -11.56 -9.22 -9.70
CA GLY A 177 -12.84 -9.11 -8.99
C GLY A 177 -13.44 -7.71 -9.14
N GLY A 178 -14.76 -7.58 -8.96
CA GLY A 178 -15.43 -6.27 -8.92
C GLY A 178 -16.50 -6.12 -7.84
N THR A 179 -16.68 -7.12 -6.97
CA THR A 179 -17.65 -7.12 -5.87
C THR A 179 -17.23 -8.13 -4.82
N PRO A 180 -17.23 -7.78 -3.51
CA PRO A 180 -16.84 -8.68 -2.42
C PRO A 180 -17.46 -10.06 -2.56
N ASP A 181 -16.64 -11.11 -2.56
CA ASP A 181 -17.07 -12.48 -2.72
C ASP A 181 -16.44 -13.43 -1.67
N ALA A 182 -16.02 -14.64 -2.04
CA ALA A 182 -15.36 -15.60 -1.15
C ALA A 182 -13.91 -15.90 -1.57
N ASN A 183 -13.46 -15.34 -2.68
CA ASN A 183 -12.17 -15.54 -3.29
C ASN A 183 -11.15 -14.54 -2.76
N ARG A 184 -10.65 -14.80 -1.55
CA ARG A 184 -9.67 -13.92 -0.88
C ARG A 184 -8.32 -13.69 -1.61
N GLY A 185 -8.13 -14.26 -2.81
CA GLY A 185 -6.95 -14.10 -3.64
C GLY A 185 -7.08 -13.02 -4.71
N ASP A 186 -8.26 -12.43 -4.91
CA ASP A 186 -8.46 -11.30 -5.80
C ASP A 186 -8.26 -9.95 -5.08
N PHE A 187 -8.76 -8.88 -5.70
CA PHE A 187 -8.43 -7.49 -5.39
C PHE A 187 -9.66 -6.60 -5.23
N ASP A 188 -10.82 -7.13 -4.81
CA ASP A 188 -12.04 -6.33 -4.63
C ASP A 188 -11.83 -5.19 -3.63
N ILE A 189 -11.19 -5.49 -2.49
CA ILE A 189 -10.92 -4.49 -1.45
C ILE A 189 -9.91 -3.46 -1.95
N LEU A 190 -8.87 -3.89 -2.68
CA LEU A 190 -7.89 -2.99 -3.27
C LEU A 190 -8.53 -2.05 -4.29
N LEU A 191 -9.40 -2.57 -5.16
CA LEU A 191 -10.13 -1.78 -6.15
C LEU A 191 -11.02 -0.73 -5.48
N GLN A 192 -11.72 -1.13 -4.42
CA GLN A 192 -12.54 -0.22 -3.61
C GLN A 192 -11.70 0.86 -2.95
N ALA A 193 -10.55 0.51 -2.38
CA ALA A 193 -9.61 1.44 -1.76
C ALA A 193 -9.08 2.47 -2.76
N VAL A 194 -8.57 2.01 -3.92
CA VAL A 194 -8.04 2.86 -4.99
C VAL A 194 -9.11 3.80 -5.56
N THR A 195 -10.33 3.30 -5.72
CA THR A 195 -11.47 4.11 -6.20
C THR A 195 -11.85 5.17 -5.18
N THR A 196 -11.94 4.81 -3.90
CA THR A 196 -12.28 5.72 -2.80
C THR A 196 -11.22 6.81 -2.62
N ALA A 197 -9.94 6.45 -2.77
CA ALA A 197 -8.82 7.38 -2.70
C ALA A 197 -8.68 8.27 -3.95
N GLY A 198 -9.44 8.03 -5.01
CA GLY A 198 -9.35 8.76 -6.28
C GLY A 198 -8.07 8.48 -7.08
N LEU A 199 -7.41 7.34 -6.84
CA LEU A 199 -6.13 6.99 -7.47
C LEU A 199 -6.27 6.15 -8.75
N ALA A 200 -7.48 5.64 -9.05
CA ALA A 200 -7.72 4.80 -10.24
C ALA A 200 -7.28 5.47 -11.56
N GLY A 201 -7.44 6.79 -11.69
CA GLY A 201 -6.99 7.51 -12.88
C GLY A 201 -5.47 7.51 -13.06
N ALA A 202 -4.71 7.61 -11.96
CA ALA A 202 -3.25 7.60 -11.99
C ALA A 202 -2.70 6.19 -12.32
N LEU A 203 -3.31 5.14 -11.77
CA LEU A 203 -2.95 3.75 -12.05
C LEU A 203 -3.43 3.25 -13.44
N ASN A 204 -4.21 4.05 -14.17
CA ASN A 204 -4.69 3.75 -15.51
C ASN A 204 -4.00 4.64 -16.58
N ASP A 205 -3.01 5.45 -16.21
CA ASP A 205 -2.24 6.25 -17.16
C ASP A 205 -1.28 5.33 -17.94
N PRO A 206 -1.46 5.16 -19.27
CA PRO A 206 -0.61 4.29 -20.09
C PRO A 206 0.83 4.81 -20.26
N SER A 207 1.09 6.07 -19.90
CA SER A 207 2.44 6.65 -19.92
C SER A 207 3.18 6.51 -18.59
N ALA A 208 2.51 5.98 -17.56
CA ALA A 208 3.14 5.70 -16.29
C ALA A 208 4.07 4.49 -16.41
N ASP A 209 5.12 4.51 -15.61
CA ASP A 209 6.08 3.42 -15.47
C ASP A 209 6.20 3.14 -13.98
N LEU A 210 5.45 2.14 -13.51
CA LEU A 210 5.19 1.92 -12.09
C LEU A 210 5.37 0.46 -11.69
N THR A 211 5.78 0.25 -10.44
CA THR A 211 5.68 -1.04 -9.77
C THR A 211 4.60 -0.96 -8.71
N VAL A 212 3.59 -1.83 -8.78
CA VAL A 212 2.52 -1.91 -7.79
C VAL A 212 2.63 -3.19 -6.98
N PHE A 213 2.80 -3.05 -5.67
CA PHE A 213 2.70 -4.14 -4.72
C PHE A 213 1.24 -4.32 -4.33
N ALA A 214 0.47 -5.12 -5.08
CA ALA A 214 -0.97 -5.28 -4.89
C ALA A 214 -1.28 -6.26 -3.75
N PRO A 215 -1.84 -5.81 -2.61
CA PRO A 215 -2.30 -6.71 -1.56
C PRO A 215 -3.54 -7.45 -2.00
N THR A 216 -3.60 -8.75 -1.71
CA THR A 216 -4.83 -9.54 -1.90
C THR A 216 -5.90 -9.15 -0.90
N ASP A 217 -7.15 -9.53 -1.15
CA ASP A 217 -8.25 -9.39 -0.19
C ASP A 217 -7.95 -10.06 1.16
N ALA A 218 -7.31 -11.24 1.14
CA ALA A 218 -6.83 -11.88 2.37
C ALA A 218 -5.86 -11.02 3.18
N ALA A 219 -5.09 -10.14 2.54
CA ALA A 219 -4.16 -9.24 3.22
C ALA A 219 -4.91 -8.10 3.92
N PHE A 220 -5.88 -7.49 3.24
CA PHE A 220 -6.74 -6.48 3.85
C PHE A 220 -7.59 -7.05 4.99
N ILE A 221 -8.15 -8.24 4.84
CA ILE A 221 -8.90 -8.89 5.94
C ILE A 221 -7.99 -9.13 7.14
N ARG A 222 -6.75 -9.58 6.93
CA ARG A 222 -5.80 -9.75 8.05
C ARG A 222 -5.43 -8.43 8.72
N LEU A 223 -5.32 -7.35 7.94
CA LEU A 223 -5.15 -6.02 8.50
C LEU A 223 -6.38 -5.69 9.36
N ALA A 224 -7.59 -5.77 8.81
CA ALA A 224 -8.82 -5.51 9.56
C ALA A 224 -8.93 -6.37 10.84
N GLU A 225 -8.65 -7.67 10.76
CA GLU A 225 -8.68 -8.59 11.92
C GLU A 225 -7.64 -8.21 12.97
N ALA A 226 -6.45 -7.78 12.55
CA ALA A 226 -5.45 -7.25 13.47
C ALA A 226 -5.92 -5.94 14.10
N LEU A 227 -6.64 -5.10 13.34
CA LEU A 227 -7.29 -3.87 13.81
C LEU A 227 -8.52 -4.12 14.72
N GLY A 228 -8.94 -5.37 14.94
CA GLY A 228 -10.08 -5.72 15.81
C GLY A 228 -11.35 -6.21 15.10
N TYR A 229 -11.35 -6.34 13.78
CA TYR A 229 -12.49 -6.82 13.01
C TYR A 229 -12.81 -8.30 13.28
N ASP A 230 -14.03 -8.60 13.73
CA ASP A 230 -14.47 -9.92 14.20
C ASP A 230 -15.35 -10.69 13.20
N GLN A 231 -15.82 -10.05 12.13
CA GLN A 231 -16.73 -10.69 11.16
C GLN A 231 -16.01 -11.58 10.13
N HIS A 232 -14.67 -11.52 10.08
CA HIS A 232 -13.79 -12.40 9.31
C HIS A 232 -14.01 -12.45 7.78
N GLY A 233 -14.91 -11.63 7.19
CA GLY A 233 -15.27 -11.65 5.76
C GLY A 233 -14.99 -10.34 5.03
N GLU A 234 -14.90 -10.40 3.69
CA GLU A 234 -14.64 -9.24 2.81
C GLU A 234 -15.72 -8.16 2.94
N SER A 235 -16.98 -8.59 3.09
CA SER A 235 -18.13 -7.70 3.32
C SER A 235 -17.99 -6.99 4.66
N GLY A 236 -17.43 -5.79 4.66
CA GLY A 236 -17.25 -4.93 5.83
C GLY A 236 -15.79 -4.70 6.22
N ALA A 237 -14.84 -5.52 5.73
CA ALA A 237 -13.42 -5.35 6.06
C ALA A 237 -12.88 -3.98 5.61
N PHE A 238 -13.23 -3.55 4.40
CA PHE A 238 -12.82 -2.23 3.91
C PHE A 238 -13.47 -1.09 4.72
N THR A 239 -14.77 -1.21 5.03
CA THR A 239 -15.48 -0.22 5.85
C THR A 239 -14.80 -0.08 7.21
N TYR A 240 -14.49 -1.20 7.87
CA TYR A 240 -13.79 -1.22 9.15
C TYR A 240 -12.42 -0.54 9.07
N ILE A 241 -11.65 -0.80 8.00
CA ILE A 241 -10.37 -0.12 7.78
C ILE A 241 -10.59 1.38 7.56
N ALA A 242 -11.62 1.80 6.81
CA ALA A 242 -11.92 3.21 6.60
C ALA A 242 -12.32 3.92 7.91
N ASP A 243 -13.09 3.25 8.76
CA ASP A 243 -13.48 3.75 10.09
C ASP A 243 -12.25 3.85 11.01
N ALA A 244 -11.38 2.83 11.00
CA ALA A 244 -10.10 2.87 11.69
C ALA A 244 -9.22 4.05 11.24
N LEU A 245 -9.12 4.29 9.93
CA LEU A 245 -8.36 5.44 9.40
C LEU A 245 -9.00 6.78 9.77
N THR A 246 -10.34 6.84 9.81
CA THR A 246 -11.08 8.02 10.27
C THR A 246 -10.71 8.33 11.71
N LEU A 247 -10.69 7.30 12.55
CA LEU A 247 -10.38 7.41 13.96
C LEU A 247 -8.91 7.81 14.19
N LEU A 248 -7.97 7.21 13.46
CA LEU A 248 -6.55 7.59 13.46
C LEU A 248 -6.30 9.03 12.96
N SER A 249 -7.20 9.58 12.14
CA SER A 249 -7.15 10.97 11.70
C SER A 249 -7.79 11.96 12.70
N GLY A 250 -8.25 11.47 13.86
CA GLY A 250 -8.96 12.27 14.87
C GLY A 250 -10.40 12.59 14.47
N GLY A 251 -11.08 11.68 13.76
CA GLY A 251 -12.45 11.86 13.25
C GLY A 251 -12.54 12.66 11.95
N GLY A 252 -11.42 12.87 11.26
CA GLY A 252 -11.34 13.59 9.99
C GLY A 252 -11.64 12.71 8.76
N ASP A 253 -11.41 13.27 7.58
CA ASP A 253 -11.53 12.51 6.32
C ASP A 253 -10.44 11.40 6.28
N PRO A 254 -10.79 10.11 6.11
CA PRO A 254 -9.82 9.02 6.02
C PRO A 254 -9.03 9.01 4.70
N VAL A 255 -9.50 9.72 3.66
CA VAL A 255 -8.93 9.68 2.30
C VAL A 255 -7.44 10.04 2.26
N PRO A 256 -6.92 11.08 2.95
CA PRO A 256 -5.48 11.39 2.93
C PRO A 256 -4.59 10.29 3.52
N LEU A 257 -5.03 9.61 4.58
CA LEU A 257 -4.29 8.48 5.14
C LEU A 257 -4.37 7.26 4.21
N LEU A 258 -5.54 7.01 3.63
CA LEU A 258 -5.71 5.96 2.63
C LEU A 258 -4.82 6.19 1.40
N GLN A 259 -4.72 7.43 0.90
CA GLN A 259 -3.80 7.81 -0.17
C GLN A 259 -2.34 7.57 0.22
N SER A 260 -1.97 7.88 1.46
CA SER A 260 -0.63 7.65 1.99
C SER A 260 -0.27 6.16 1.98
N ILE A 261 -1.19 5.31 2.46
CA ILE A 261 -1.02 3.85 2.45
C ILE A 261 -0.93 3.34 1.01
N LEU A 262 -1.85 3.74 0.13
CA LEU A 262 -1.88 3.23 -1.25
C LEU A 262 -0.67 3.69 -2.06
N THR A 263 -0.22 4.94 -1.92
CA THR A 263 0.99 5.43 -2.60
C THR A 263 2.28 4.83 -2.06
N TYR A 264 2.26 4.32 -0.82
CA TYR A 264 3.36 3.53 -0.27
C TYR A 264 3.46 2.13 -0.91
N HIS A 265 2.38 1.61 -1.51
CA HIS A 265 2.41 0.36 -2.28
C HIS A 265 2.87 0.53 -3.73
N VAL A 266 3.17 1.77 -4.16
CA VAL A 266 3.56 2.07 -5.53
C VAL A 266 5.00 2.59 -5.53
N ALA A 267 5.85 1.99 -6.34
CA ALA A 267 7.20 2.46 -6.62
C ALA A 267 7.29 3.00 -8.06
N PRO A 268 8.17 3.97 -8.33
CA PRO A 268 8.47 4.36 -9.70
C PRO A 268 9.21 3.23 -10.43
N GLU A 269 9.13 3.26 -11.76
CA GLU A 269 9.77 2.31 -12.68
C GLU A 269 9.17 0.89 -12.63
N SER A 270 9.31 0.16 -13.73
CA SER A 270 8.87 -1.23 -13.89
C SER A 270 9.91 -2.21 -13.33
N LEU A 271 9.95 -2.33 -12.00
CA LEU A 271 10.88 -3.19 -11.29
C LEU A 271 10.37 -4.63 -11.28
N GLN A 272 11.14 -5.52 -11.89
CA GLN A 272 10.92 -6.97 -11.78
C GLN A 272 11.26 -7.45 -10.36
N ALA A 273 10.73 -8.61 -9.97
CA ALA A 273 10.97 -9.19 -8.66
C ALA A 273 12.46 -9.44 -8.40
N SER A 274 13.25 -9.76 -9.43
CA SER A 274 14.71 -9.88 -9.30
C SER A 274 15.37 -8.56 -8.86
N GLN A 275 14.93 -7.42 -9.41
CA GLN A 275 15.40 -6.08 -9.04
C GLN A 275 14.91 -5.69 -7.64
N VAL A 276 13.63 -5.92 -7.35
CA VAL A 276 13.03 -5.68 -6.02
C VAL A 276 13.74 -6.50 -4.94
N LEU A 277 14.03 -7.77 -5.19
CA LEU A 277 14.65 -8.69 -4.23
C LEU A 277 16.17 -8.53 -4.09
N SER A 278 16.83 -7.88 -5.04
CA SER A 278 18.26 -7.55 -4.96
C SER A 278 18.54 -6.16 -4.40
N SER A 279 17.52 -5.30 -4.35
CA SER A 279 17.59 -3.97 -3.77
C SER A 279 17.52 -4.02 -2.24
N ALA A 280 18.31 -3.17 -1.57
CA ALA A 280 18.25 -3.04 -0.11
C ALA A 280 16.99 -2.30 0.35
N SER A 281 16.51 -1.38 -0.48
CA SER A 281 15.32 -0.58 -0.26
C SER A 281 14.71 -0.17 -1.60
N ILE A 282 13.40 0.01 -1.62
CA ILE A 282 12.62 0.43 -2.80
C ILE A 282 11.99 1.78 -2.49
N ASP A 283 12.24 2.81 -3.32
CA ASP A 283 11.59 4.11 -3.18
C ASP A 283 10.09 3.99 -3.54
N THR A 284 9.23 4.71 -2.81
CA THR A 284 7.78 4.71 -3.05
C THR A 284 7.28 6.08 -3.48
N LEU A 285 6.10 6.13 -4.11
CA LEU A 285 5.43 7.38 -4.46
C LEU A 285 4.95 8.17 -3.23
N PHE A 286 4.83 7.52 -2.07
CA PHE A 286 4.62 8.21 -0.79
C PHE A 286 5.85 9.03 -0.34
N GLY A 287 7.04 8.73 -0.89
CA GLY A 287 8.29 9.44 -0.60
C GLY A 287 9.14 8.82 0.52
N THR A 288 8.76 7.63 1.00
CA THR A 288 9.57 6.79 1.90
C THR A 288 9.97 5.49 1.21
N THR A 289 10.75 4.65 1.87
CA THR A 289 11.25 3.41 1.30
C THR A 289 10.67 2.16 1.95
N ILE A 290 10.44 1.12 1.15
CA ILE A 290 10.16 -0.24 1.63
C ILE A 290 11.48 -1.00 1.71
N GLY A 291 11.76 -1.64 2.84
CA GLY A 291 12.90 -2.54 3.00
C GLY A 291 12.63 -3.92 2.40
N GLN A 292 13.69 -4.68 2.14
CA GLN A 292 13.57 -6.08 1.74
C GLN A 292 14.47 -6.96 2.60
N GLN A 293 13.93 -8.10 3.06
CA GLN A 293 14.72 -9.12 3.73
C GLN A 293 14.14 -10.52 3.52
N ASN A 294 14.99 -11.48 3.15
CA ASN A 294 14.63 -12.90 3.01
C ASN A 294 13.41 -13.16 2.10
N GLY A 295 13.24 -12.39 1.02
CA GLY A 295 12.10 -12.55 0.11
C GLY A 295 10.79 -11.95 0.62
N ARG A 296 10.85 -11.09 1.62
CA ARG A 296 9.69 -10.35 2.16
C ARG A 296 9.97 -8.85 2.11
N LEU A 297 8.91 -8.08 1.90
CA LEU A 297 8.88 -6.64 2.02
C LEU A 297 8.68 -6.28 3.49
N ILE A 298 9.58 -5.44 4.00
CA ILE A 298 9.54 -4.88 5.35
C ILE A 298 9.10 -3.43 5.20
N ASP A 299 7.96 -3.11 5.77
CA ASP A 299 7.42 -1.76 5.82
C ASP A 299 7.91 -0.99 7.06
N ALA A 300 7.30 0.17 7.32
CA ALA A 300 7.70 1.03 8.43
C ALA A 300 7.10 0.57 9.77
N ASP A 301 6.18 -0.38 9.75
CA ASP A 301 5.47 -0.88 10.92
C ASP A 301 6.10 -2.21 11.40
N PRO A 302 6.76 -2.22 12.57
CA PRO A 302 7.42 -3.42 13.10
C PRO A 302 6.44 -4.44 13.69
N ASP A 303 5.19 -4.05 13.97
CA ASP A 303 4.19 -4.86 14.66
C ASP A 303 3.44 -5.79 13.68
N PHE A 304 3.34 -5.38 12.42
CA PHE A 304 2.73 -6.20 11.38
C PHE A 304 3.71 -7.20 10.73
N LYS A 305 3.16 -8.31 10.24
CA LYS A 305 3.94 -9.32 9.52
C LYS A 305 4.38 -8.77 8.17
N SER A 306 5.70 -8.72 7.95
CA SER A 306 6.31 -8.41 6.66
C SER A 306 5.61 -9.12 5.49
N ALA A 307 5.28 -8.39 4.43
CA ALA A 307 4.53 -8.92 3.30
C ALA A 307 5.40 -9.85 2.44
N GLY A 308 4.87 -11.01 2.07
CA GLY A 308 5.52 -11.93 1.14
C GLY A 308 4.85 -11.89 -0.23
N PHE A 309 5.64 -12.18 -1.27
CA PHE A 309 5.13 -12.31 -2.64
C PHE A 309 4.29 -13.58 -2.81
N VAL A 310 3.14 -13.43 -3.45
CA VAL A 310 2.22 -14.52 -3.85
C VAL A 310 2.42 -14.83 -5.33
N THR A 311 2.46 -13.81 -6.16
CA THR A 311 2.71 -13.88 -7.61
C THR A 311 3.49 -12.64 -7.99
N THR A 312 4.53 -12.79 -8.80
CA THR A 312 5.40 -11.68 -9.20
C THR A 312 5.33 -11.43 -10.69
N ASP A 313 5.78 -10.25 -11.11
CA ASP A 313 6.07 -9.90 -12.49
C ASP A 313 4.84 -9.94 -13.42
N ILE A 314 3.64 -9.65 -12.89
CA ILE A 314 2.44 -9.53 -13.73
C ILE A 314 2.59 -8.23 -14.54
N GLN A 315 2.64 -8.34 -15.86
CA GLN A 315 2.80 -7.18 -16.72
C GLN A 315 1.51 -6.41 -16.89
N ALA A 316 1.67 -5.09 -16.90
CA ALA A 316 0.66 -4.14 -17.27
C ALA A 316 1.19 -3.21 -18.36
N ALA A 317 0.31 -2.64 -19.18
CA ALA A 317 0.71 -1.66 -20.19
C ALA A 317 1.40 -0.40 -19.62
N ASN A 318 1.33 -0.19 -18.30
CA ASN A 318 1.89 0.95 -17.59
C ASN A 318 2.72 0.56 -16.36
N GLY A 319 3.26 -0.67 -16.34
CA GLY A 319 4.09 -1.11 -15.23
C GLY A 319 4.12 -2.60 -14.95
N VAL A 320 4.49 -2.93 -13.72
CA VAL A 320 4.51 -4.30 -13.19
C VAL A 320 3.70 -4.39 -11.91
N VAL A 321 2.94 -5.46 -11.76
CA VAL A 321 2.20 -5.79 -10.54
C VAL A 321 2.83 -6.99 -9.85
N HIS A 322 3.17 -6.82 -8.58
CA HIS A 322 3.55 -7.90 -7.67
C HIS A 322 2.45 -8.11 -6.65
N VAL A 323 1.87 -9.30 -6.62
CA VAL A 323 0.84 -9.67 -5.66
C VAL A 323 1.48 -10.02 -4.33
N ILE A 324 1.03 -9.37 -3.26
CA ILE A 324 1.57 -9.55 -1.91
C ILE A 324 0.51 -9.99 -0.91
N ASN A 325 0.94 -10.69 0.15
CA ASN A 325 0.08 -11.18 1.22
C ASN A 325 0.15 -10.31 2.49
N GLY A 326 0.44 -9.02 2.36
CA GLY A 326 0.39 -8.06 3.47
C GLY A 326 0.01 -6.70 2.94
N VAL A 327 -0.60 -5.87 3.77
CA VAL A 327 -0.76 -4.45 3.48
C VAL A 327 0.48 -3.76 4.07
N LEU A 328 1.16 -2.96 3.26
CA LEU A 328 2.33 -2.18 3.65
C LEU A 328 1.91 -0.87 4.30
N LEU A 329 2.43 -0.58 5.48
CA LEU A 329 2.09 0.63 6.22
C LEU A 329 3.25 1.66 6.20
N PRO A 330 2.99 2.93 5.82
CA PRO A 330 4.02 3.95 5.67
C PRO A 330 4.54 4.53 6.99
N VAL A 331 3.81 4.29 8.07
CA VAL A 331 4.13 4.69 9.43
C VAL A 331 3.85 3.51 10.34
N ASP A 332 4.62 3.44 11.43
CA ASP A 332 4.29 2.61 12.58
C ASP A 332 2.92 3.06 13.11
N ILE A 333 1.94 2.16 13.06
CA ILE A 333 0.67 2.36 13.76
C ILE A 333 0.87 1.67 15.11
N PRO A 334 1.23 2.41 16.16
CA PRO A 334 1.64 1.81 17.41
C PRO A 334 0.54 0.88 17.94
N GLY A 335 0.95 -0.34 18.30
CA GLY A 335 0.18 -1.33 19.04
C GLY A 335 -0.86 -2.09 18.23
N PHE A 336 -0.42 -3.19 17.64
CA PHE A 336 -1.27 -4.37 17.46
C PHE A 336 -0.64 -5.61 18.13
N GLY A 337 0.13 -5.35 19.20
CA GLY A 337 1.19 -6.21 19.71
C GLY A 337 0.97 -6.75 21.13
N GLY A 338 -0.10 -7.50 21.36
CA GLY A 338 -0.29 -8.31 22.58
C GLY A 338 -0.94 -7.55 23.75
N PRO A 339 -1.17 -8.22 24.90
CA PRO A 339 -2.12 -7.78 25.95
C PRO A 339 -1.70 -6.54 26.78
N ASN A 340 -0.64 -5.83 26.37
CA ASN A 340 -0.16 -4.59 27.00
C ASN A 340 0.39 -3.61 25.94
N GLY A 341 -0.13 -3.68 24.71
CA GLY A 341 0.18 -2.72 23.65
C GLY A 341 -1.04 -1.86 23.38
N ASP A 342 -0.84 -0.75 22.67
CA ASP A 342 -1.94 0.09 22.20
C ASP A 342 -2.95 -0.79 21.42
N GLU A 343 -4.24 -0.51 21.55
CA GLU A 343 -5.34 -1.34 21.03
C GLU A 343 -6.36 -0.47 20.27
N LEU A 344 -6.67 -0.81 19.02
CA LEU A 344 -7.81 -0.24 18.29
C LEU A 344 -9.05 -1.13 18.48
N VAL A 345 -10.13 -0.54 18.95
CA VAL A 345 -11.41 -1.22 19.18
C VAL A 345 -12.53 -0.39 18.56
N ILE A 346 -13.23 -0.96 17.59
CA ILE A 346 -14.44 -0.37 17.00
C ILE A 346 -15.59 -1.36 17.18
N ALA A 347 -16.62 -0.96 17.91
CA ALA A 347 -17.79 -1.78 18.21
C ALA A 347 -18.91 -1.67 17.14
N ASP A 348 -19.90 -2.55 17.24
CA ASP A 348 -21.12 -2.51 16.43
C ASP A 348 -22.17 -1.58 17.05
N ASP A 349 -23.33 -1.42 16.38
CA ASP A 349 -24.43 -0.55 16.86
C ASP A 349 -25.22 -1.16 18.06
N ALA A 350 -24.65 -2.13 18.77
CA ALA A 350 -25.27 -2.83 19.88
C ALA A 350 -24.77 -2.28 21.23
N ALA A 351 -25.26 -2.82 22.35
CA ALA A 351 -24.69 -2.46 23.64
C ALA A 351 -23.50 -3.37 23.96
N ASN A 352 -22.32 -2.79 24.15
CA ASN A 352 -21.06 -3.49 24.28
C ASN A 352 -20.38 -3.20 25.63
N ILE A 353 -19.45 -4.11 25.99
CA ILE A 353 -18.57 -3.93 27.14
C ILE A 353 -17.15 -4.02 26.60
N LEU A 354 -16.52 -2.86 26.42
CA LEU A 354 -15.19 -2.69 25.86
C LEU A 354 -14.19 -2.49 27.00
N ARG A 355 -13.12 -3.27 27.00
CA ARG A 355 -12.04 -3.21 27.99
C ARG A 355 -10.71 -3.44 27.32
N THR A 356 -9.87 -2.42 27.32
CA THR A 356 -8.47 -2.48 26.93
C THR A 356 -7.59 -2.50 28.19
N ASN A 357 -6.27 -2.67 28.03
CA ASN A 357 -5.36 -2.90 29.16
C ASN A 357 -4.37 -1.75 29.39
N ASP A 358 -3.07 -1.98 29.12
CA ASP A 358 -2.04 -0.96 29.13
C ASP A 358 -1.72 -0.66 27.66
N GLY A 359 -1.60 0.61 27.28
CA GLY A 359 -1.44 1.03 25.88
C GLY A 359 -2.09 2.39 25.67
N ASN A 360 -1.73 3.14 24.62
CA ASN A 360 -2.50 4.32 24.20
C ASN A 360 -3.61 3.87 23.25
N ASP A 361 -4.76 3.52 23.81
CA ASP A 361 -5.81 2.81 23.09
C ASP A 361 -6.72 3.76 22.33
N LEU A 362 -7.31 3.24 21.26
CA LEU A 362 -8.22 3.95 20.39
C LEU A 362 -9.54 3.18 20.32
N ILE A 363 -10.56 3.68 21.00
CA ILE A 363 -11.81 2.96 21.23
C ILE A 363 -12.98 3.75 20.68
N ASP A 364 -13.84 3.10 19.91
CA ASP A 364 -15.11 3.64 19.42
C ASP A 364 -16.25 2.65 19.71
N GLY A 365 -17.20 3.10 20.54
CA GLY A 365 -18.43 2.39 20.88
C GLY A 365 -19.47 2.43 19.75
N ASN A 366 -19.31 3.32 18.77
CA ASN A 366 -20.19 3.52 17.63
C ASN A 366 -21.65 3.84 18.01
N GLY A 367 -22.52 2.85 18.22
CA GLY A 367 -23.89 3.08 18.65
C GLY A 367 -24.29 2.01 19.65
N GLY A 368 -25.18 2.30 20.60
CA GLY A 368 -25.38 1.36 21.69
C GLY A 368 -25.75 1.98 23.01
N ASN A 369 -25.38 1.30 24.09
CA ASN A 369 -25.30 1.87 25.43
C ASN A 369 -24.12 1.17 26.08
N ASP A 370 -22.96 1.77 25.93
CA ASP A 370 -21.69 1.09 26.01
C ASP A 370 -21.05 1.28 27.38
N ILE A 371 -20.20 0.31 27.74
CA ILE A 371 -19.32 0.43 28.89
C ILE A 371 -17.89 0.28 28.39
N ILE A 372 -17.17 1.40 28.38
CA ILE A 372 -15.79 1.50 27.90
C ILE A 372 -14.85 1.72 29.09
N VAL A 373 -13.81 0.92 29.18
CA VAL A 373 -12.72 1.07 30.15
C VAL A 373 -11.39 0.98 29.39
N ALA A 374 -10.68 2.11 29.28
CA ALA A 374 -9.48 2.22 28.45
C ALA A 374 -8.19 1.78 29.19
N GLY A 375 -8.11 1.98 30.51
CA GLY A 375 -7.08 1.33 31.32
C GLY A 375 -5.89 2.23 31.62
N SER A 376 -4.68 1.87 31.20
CA SER A 376 -3.48 2.70 31.42
C SER A 376 -2.89 3.17 30.10
N GLY A 377 -2.76 4.48 29.91
CA GLY A 377 -2.10 5.06 28.74
C GLY A 377 -2.67 6.43 28.43
N ASN A 378 -2.40 6.96 27.23
CA ASN A 378 -3.12 8.17 26.80
C ASN A 378 -4.16 7.73 25.79
N ASP A 379 -5.36 7.45 26.28
CA ASP A 379 -6.39 6.78 25.49
C ASP A 379 -7.29 7.79 24.78
N LEU A 380 -7.86 7.40 23.64
CA LEU A 380 -8.98 8.09 23.00
C LEU A 380 -10.17 7.15 22.97
N ALA A 381 -11.22 7.47 23.74
CA ALA A 381 -12.46 6.71 23.78
C ALA A 381 -13.65 7.54 23.33
N LEU A 382 -14.39 7.03 22.35
CA LEU A 382 -15.65 7.55 21.83
C LEU A 382 -16.79 6.63 22.28
N GLY A 383 -17.83 7.16 22.91
CA GLY A 383 -19.05 6.42 23.26
C GLY A 383 -19.92 6.21 22.04
N GLY A 384 -20.15 7.29 21.29
CA GLY A 384 -20.93 7.28 20.07
C GLY A 384 -22.39 7.62 20.34
N ALA A 385 -23.32 6.94 19.68
CA ALA A 385 -24.75 7.17 19.91
C ALA A 385 -25.27 6.23 21.00
N GLY A 386 -25.66 6.74 22.17
CA GLY A 386 -26.01 5.86 23.27
C GLY A 386 -26.18 6.56 24.61
N ASN A 387 -26.39 5.78 25.66
CA ASN A 387 -26.17 6.28 27.02
C ASN A 387 -24.99 5.51 27.59
N ASP A 388 -23.82 6.08 27.40
CA ASP A 388 -22.55 5.38 27.51
C ASP A 388 -21.87 5.65 28.84
N ARG A 389 -20.96 4.76 29.21
CA ARG A 389 -20.13 4.87 30.40
C ARG A 389 -18.68 4.70 30.01
N LEU A 390 -17.93 5.79 30.06
CA LEU A 390 -16.52 5.82 29.66
C LEU A 390 -15.64 6.02 30.89
N SER A 391 -14.55 5.27 30.95
CA SER A 391 -13.48 5.42 31.94
C SER A 391 -12.13 5.44 31.24
N GLY A 392 -11.39 6.54 31.32
CA GLY A 392 -10.04 6.68 30.78
C GLY A 392 -9.06 5.83 31.60
N GLY A 393 -8.83 6.21 32.84
CA GLY A 393 -8.11 5.39 33.80
C GLY A 393 -6.84 6.06 34.30
N ARG A 394 -5.67 5.73 33.74
CA ARG A 394 -4.39 6.34 34.12
C ARG A 394 -3.73 6.98 32.91
N ALA A 395 -3.00 8.07 33.16
CA ALA A 395 -2.38 8.94 32.18
C ALA A 395 -3.42 9.80 31.46
N ASN A 396 -3.06 10.50 30.38
CA ASN A 396 -3.85 11.63 29.90
C ASN A 396 -4.84 11.19 28.83
N ASP A 397 -6.10 11.11 29.19
CA ASP A 397 -7.11 10.50 28.33
C ASP A 397 -7.99 11.55 27.62
N THR A 398 -8.51 11.19 26.45
CA THR A 398 -9.54 11.94 25.74
C THR A 398 -10.81 11.11 25.66
N LEU A 399 -11.88 11.57 26.31
CA LEU A 399 -13.16 10.87 26.38
C LEU A 399 -14.25 11.73 25.74
N LEU A 400 -14.96 11.18 24.75
CA LEU A 400 -16.09 11.82 24.10
C LEU A 400 -17.33 10.92 24.22
N GLY A 401 -18.37 11.39 24.90
CA GLY A 401 -19.62 10.64 25.11
C GLY A 401 -20.35 10.44 23.79
N GLY A 402 -20.75 11.53 23.14
CA GLY A 402 -21.40 11.52 21.84
C GLY A 402 -22.87 11.93 21.97
N ASP A 403 -23.80 11.13 21.44
CA ASP A 403 -25.22 11.43 21.50
C ASP A 403 -25.91 10.63 22.62
N GLY A 404 -26.43 11.29 23.66
CA GLY A 404 -27.35 10.71 24.63
C GLY A 404 -27.01 11.09 26.07
N LEU A 405 -27.23 10.20 27.06
CA LEU A 405 -27.00 10.53 28.47
C LEU A 405 -25.77 9.78 28.97
N ASP A 406 -24.63 10.43 28.87
CA ASP A 406 -23.34 9.79 29.08
C ASP A 406 -22.77 10.04 30.47
N VAL A 407 -21.94 9.10 30.92
CA VAL A 407 -21.17 9.22 32.16
C VAL A 407 -19.70 8.99 31.88
N LEU A 408 -18.89 10.04 32.04
CA LEU A 408 -17.46 10.03 31.73
C LEU A 408 -16.63 10.17 33.01
N TYR A 409 -15.65 9.29 33.16
CA TYR A 409 -14.65 9.30 34.24
C TYR A 409 -13.25 9.42 33.63
N GLY A 410 -12.59 10.57 33.77
CA GLY A 410 -11.22 10.81 33.28
C GLY A 410 -10.23 9.89 33.99
N GLY A 411 -10.14 10.02 35.31
CA GLY A 411 -9.34 9.14 36.15
C GLY A 411 -8.12 9.85 36.71
N HIS A 412 -6.92 9.34 36.43
CA HIS A 412 -5.66 9.93 36.88
C HIS A 412 -4.91 10.48 35.68
N GLY A 413 -4.74 11.79 35.58
CA GLY A 413 -4.06 12.36 34.43
C GLY A 413 -4.47 13.79 34.19
N VAL A 414 -4.03 14.34 33.07
CA VAL A 414 -4.58 15.57 32.52
C VAL A 414 -5.56 15.15 31.43
N ASP A 415 -6.82 15.05 31.79
CA ASP A 415 -7.83 14.43 30.93
C ASP A 415 -8.63 15.49 30.17
N ARG A 416 -9.17 15.11 29.02
CA ARG A 416 -10.02 15.95 28.18
C ARG A 416 -11.35 15.25 27.95
N LEU A 417 -12.44 15.78 28.52
CA LEU A 417 -13.75 15.14 28.53
C LEU A 417 -14.77 16.01 27.80
N GLY A 418 -15.51 15.45 26.84
CA GLY A 418 -16.67 16.10 26.21
C GLY A 418 -17.88 15.18 26.31
N GLY A 419 -18.98 15.66 26.88
CA GLY A 419 -20.23 14.88 26.97
C GLY A 419 -20.85 14.65 25.60
N GLY A 420 -20.92 15.72 24.79
CA GLY A 420 -21.60 15.68 23.51
C GLY A 420 -23.04 16.14 23.67
N THR A 421 -23.98 15.61 22.87
CA THR A 421 -25.38 16.02 22.96
C THR A 421 -26.12 15.25 24.04
N GLY A 422 -26.77 15.95 24.97
CA GLY A 422 -27.67 15.34 25.93
C GLY A 422 -27.56 15.93 27.32
N HIS A 423 -27.60 15.11 28.37
CA HIS A 423 -27.53 15.60 29.76
C HIS A 423 -26.54 14.74 30.52
N ASP A 424 -25.29 15.11 30.44
CA ASP A 424 -24.18 14.22 30.77
C ASP A 424 -23.64 14.45 32.18
N ILE A 425 -22.90 13.46 32.67
CA ILE A 425 -22.20 13.51 33.95
C ILE A 425 -20.71 13.28 33.71
N LEU A 426 -19.90 14.28 34.04
CA LEU A 426 -18.46 14.28 33.82
C LEU A 426 -17.72 14.38 35.16
N GLU A 427 -16.73 13.50 35.34
CA GLU A 427 -15.79 13.51 36.46
C GLU A 427 -14.36 13.48 35.89
N GLY A 428 -13.59 14.55 36.09
CA GLY A 428 -12.22 14.63 35.59
C GLY A 428 -11.27 13.78 36.43
N GLY A 429 -11.45 13.83 37.75
CA GLY A 429 -10.66 13.07 38.70
C GLY A 429 -9.38 13.80 39.08
N GLY A 430 -8.25 13.21 38.74
CA GLY A 430 -6.95 13.52 39.31
C GLY A 430 -6.00 14.15 38.32
N GLY A 431 -6.08 15.46 38.12
CA GLY A 431 -4.98 16.25 37.58
C GLY A 431 -5.43 17.64 37.21
N ARG A 432 -5.17 18.06 35.98
CA ARG A 432 -5.58 19.38 35.48
C ARG A 432 -6.42 19.18 34.23
N ASP A 433 -7.70 18.99 34.43
CA ASP A 433 -8.57 18.42 33.40
C ASP A 433 -9.23 19.51 32.58
N VAL A 434 -9.69 19.14 31.38
CA VAL A 434 -10.37 20.03 30.45
C VAL A 434 -11.73 19.46 30.08
N PHE A 435 -12.79 20.15 30.46
CA PHE A 435 -14.17 19.80 30.12
C PHE A 435 -14.60 20.62 28.90
N VAL A 436 -14.92 19.95 27.81
CA VAL A 436 -15.26 20.56 26.51
C VAL A 436 -16.77 20.65 26.38
N PHE A 437 -17.26 21.85 26.06
CA PHE A 437 -18.67 22.07 25.78
C PHE A 437 -18.86 22.86 24.49
N THR A 438 -19.85 22.47 23.71
CA THR A 438 -20.27 23.12 22.47
C THR A 438 -21.75 23.54 22.52
N THR A 439 -22.25 24.12 21.43
CA THR A 439 -23.66 24.53 21.36
C THR A 439 -24.53 23.31 21.07
N GLY A 440 -25.57 23.08 21.89
CA GLY A 440 -26.46 21.93 21.75
C GLY A 440 -26.12 20.75 22.65
N ASP A 441 -25.08 20.86 23.47
CA ASP A 441 -24.66 19.82 24.40
C ASP A 441 -25.71 19.55 25.48
N GLY A 442 -26.59 20.51 25.76
CA GLY A 442 -27.67 20.35 26.71
C GLY A 442 -27.27 20.65 28.16
N ARG A 443 -27.55 19.75 29.10
CA ARG A 443 -27.53 20.09 30.54
C ARG A 443 -26.66 19.14 31.33
N ASP A 444 -25.42 19.55 31.49
CA ASP A 444 -24.38 18.67 31.95
C ASP A 444 -23.95 19.00 33.38
N ILE A 445 -23.40 18.00 34.04
CA ILE A 445 -22.96 18.09 35.42
C ILE A 445 -21.50 17.69 35.49
N VAL A 446 -20.65 18.60 35.97
CA VAL A 446 -19.27 18.29 36.36
C VAL A 446 -19.21 18.10 37.87
N THR A 447 -18.82 16.91 38.32
CA THR A 447 -18.97 16.50 39.71
C THR A 447 -17.80 16.92 40.62
N ASP A 448 -16.61 17.17 40.06
CA ASP A 448 -15.38 17.37 40.82
C ASP A 448 -14.49 18.53 40.35
N PHE A 449 -15.05 19.47 39.58
CA PHE A 449 -14.32 20.62 39.03
C PHE A 449 -13.56 21.42 40.10
N LYS A 450 -12.26 21.66 39.88
CA LYS A 450 -11.39 22.41 40.78
C LYS A 450 -10.97 23.75 40.16
N ALA A 451 -11.64 24.82 40.59
CA ALA A 451 -11.30 26.18 40.19
C ALA A 451 -9.80 26.51 40.44
N GLY A 452 -9.20 27.22 39.49
CA GLY A 452 -7.78 27.55 39.40
C GLY A 452 -6.89 26.43 38.88
N THR A 453 -7.42 25.21 38.74
CA THR A 453 -6.72 24.04 38.22
C THR A 453 -7.36 23.64 36.89
N ASP A 454 -8.56 23.10 36.93
CA ASP A 454 -9.26 22.56 35.77
C ASP A 454 -9.75 23.67 34.84
N ARG A 455 -10.10 23.30 33.61
CA ARG A 455 -10.55 24.22 32.56
C ARG A 455 -11.86 23.78 31.95
N ILE A 456 -12.68 24.75 31.60
CA ILE A 456 -13.87 24.58 30.77
C ILE A 456 -13.54 25.17 29.39
N ASP A 457 -13.51 24.32 28.37
CA ASP A 457 -13.30 24.74 27.00
C ASP A 457 -14.62 25.09 26.34
N LEU A 458 -14.78 26.38 26.04
CA LEU A 458 -15.95 26.96 25.37
C LEU A 458 -15.58 27.47 23.97
N SER A 459 -14.44 27.07 23.40
CA SER A 459 -14.04 27.48 22.05
C SER A 459 -15.03 27.01 20.96
N GLY A 460 -15.77 25.93 21.22
CA GLY A 460 -16.87 25.45 20.37
C GLY A 460 -18.19 26.21 20.56
N THR A 461 -18.18 27.32 21.31
CA THR A 461 -19.35 28.17 21.58
C THR A 461 -19.18 29.55 20.96
N GLY A 462 -20.21 30.40 21.09
CA GLY A 462 -20.15 31.81 20.66
C GLY A 462 -19.61 32.79 21.70
N PHE A 463 -18.85 32.34 22.70
CA PHE A 463 -18.24 33.20 23.73
C PHE A 463 -16.78 33.50 23.39
N ASP A 464 -16.45 34.79 23.26
CA ASP A 464 -15.09 35.24 22.92
C ASP A 464 -14.24 35.53 24.16
N ASP A 465 -14.86 35.88 25.29
CA ASP A 465 -14.15 36.13 26.55
C ASP A 465 -14.99 35.90 27.82
N PHE A 466 -14.34 36.05 28.97
CA PHE A 466 -14.98 35.87 30.27
C PHE A 466 -16.00 36.96 30.61
N ALA A 467 -15.88 38.17 30.04
CA ALA A 467 -16.84 39.24 30.29
C ALA A 467 -18.21 38.90 29.68
N ASP A 468 -18.22 38.23 28.53
CA ASP A 468 -19.44 37.73 27.88
C ASP A 468 -20.11 36.61 28.68
N LEU A 469 -19.32 35.81 29.41
CA LEU A 469 -19.79 34.69 30.22
C LEU A 469 -20.22 35.10 31.63
N ALA A 470 -19.52 36.04 32.28
CA ALA A 470 -19.61 36.30 33.72
C ALA A 470 -21.05 36.57 34.21
N GLY A 471 -21.87 37.25 33.41
CA GLY A 471 -23.28 37.52 33.74
C GLY A 471 -24.21 36.30 33.70
N ARG A 472 -23.71 35.14 33.26
CA ARG A 472 -24.46 33.89 33.05
C ARG A 472 -24.12 32.80 34.08
N ILE A 473 -23.15 33.07 34.96
CA ILE A 473 -22.75 32.20 36.06
C ILE A 473 -23.61 32.54 37.28
N VAL A 474 -24.32 31.55 37.83
CA VAL A 474 -25.23 31.75 38.97
C VAL A 474 -25.12 30.63 40.00
N ASP A 475 -25.02 31.01 41.28
CA ASP A 475 -25.07 30.07 42.40
C ASP A 475 -26.50 29.63 42.71
N ARG A 476 -26.69 28.31 42.82
CA ARG A 476 -27.98 27.68 43.06
C ARG A 476 -27.82 26.54 44.08
N PHE A 477 -27.95 26.87 45.37
CA PHE A 477 -27.96 25.88 46.47
C PHE A 477 -26.72 24.96 46.53
N GLY A 478 -25.51 25.51 46.36
CA GLY A 478 -24.25 24.73 46.38
C GLY A 478 -23.88 24.08 45.05
N LEU A 479 -24.54 24.51 43.98
CA LEU A 479 -24.27 24.17 42.59
C LEU A 479 -24.08 25.47 41.81
N THR A 480 -22.98 25.61 41.08
CA THR A 480 -22.79 26.74 40.16
C THR A 480 -23.37 26.36 38.79
N GLU A 481 -24.34 27.12 38.28
CA GLU A 481 -24.88 26.95 36.93
C GLU A 481 -24.27 28.00 35.97
N ILE A 482 -23.76 27.57 34.82
CA ILE A 482 -23.27 28.43 33.74
C ILE A 482 -24.22 28.26 32.54
N ARG A 483 -24.89 29.34 32.13
CA ARG A 483 -25.93 29.28 31.08
C ARG A 483 -25.41 29.74 29.73
N LEU A 484 -25.14 28.79 28.84
CA LEU A 484 -24.54 29.08 27.53
C LEU A 484 -25.57 29.70 26.56
N GLY A 485 -26.84 29.34 26.67
CA GLY A 485 -27.90 29.78 25.75
C GLY A 485 -28.53 28.57 25.07
N GLY A 486 -29.58 28.74 24.26
CA GLY A 486 -30.20 27.62 23.53
C GLY A 486 -30.95 26.58 24.39
N GLY A 487 -30.81 26.61 25.72
CA GLY A 487 -31.27 25.56 26.62
C GLY A 487 -30.12 24.95 27.44
N ASP A 488 -28.88 25.24 27.02
CA ASP A 488 -27.66 24.61 27.50
C ASP A 488 -27.19 25.19 28.84
N VAL A 489 -26.80 24.31 29.75
CA VAL A 489 -26.40 24.64 31.12
C VAL A 489 -25.29 23.69 31.59
N ILE A 490 -24.15 24.25 32.00
CA ILE A 490 -23.12 23.50 32.73
C ILE A 490 -23.38 23.67 34.23
N SER A 491 -23.40 22.58 34.97
CA SER A 491 -23.59 22.58 36.42
C SER A 491 -22.33 22.06 37.12
N LEU A 492 -21.67 22.90 37.91
CA LEU A 492 -20.46 22.55 38.65
C LEU A 492 -20.80 22.26 40.11
N TRP A 493 -20.55 21.03 40.55
CA TRP A 493 -20.89 20.62 41.90
C TRP A 493 -19.82 21.05 42.91
N SER A 494 -20.26 21.63 44.04
CA SER A 494 -19.38 22.10 45.13
C SER A 494 -18.37 23.19 44.73
N VAL A 495 -18.66 23.92 43.66
CA VAL A 495 -17.91 25.11 43.23
C VAL A 495 -18.74 26.35 43.51
N ASP A 496 -18.12 27.39 44.08
CA ASP A 496 -18.71 28.72 44.26
C ASP A 496 -18.45 29.56 43.00
N ALA A 497 -19.48 30.23 42.48
CA ALA A 497 -19.36 31.06 41.28
C ALA A 497 -18.30 32.16 41.42
N HIS A 498 -18.01 32.64 42.63
CA HIS A 498 -17.01 33.69 42.88
C HIS A 498 -15.56 33.19 42.76
N ASP A 499 -15.35 31.88 42.84
CA ASP A 499 -14.03 31.27 42.69
C ASP A 499 -13.64 31.11 41.20
N LEU A 500 -14.61 31.25 40.28
CA LEU A 500 -14.39 31.18 38.85
C LEU A 500 -13.85 32.50 38.28
N THR A 501 -12.82 32.39 37.47
CA THR A 501 -12.11 33.49 36.82
C THR A 501 -11.89 33.19 35.34
N ALA A 502 -11.40 34.15 34.57
CA ALA A 502 -10.98 33.91 33.18
C ALA A 502 -9.90 32.82 33.03
N ARG A 503 -9.20 32.43 34.11
CA ARG A 503 -8.23 31.34 34.11
C ARG A 503 -8.88 29.96 34.25
N ASP A 504 -10.19 29.86 34.32
CA ASP A 504 -10.92 28.59 34.41
C ASP A 504 -11.55 28.23 33.07
N PHE A 505 -11.41 29.09 32.06
CA PHE A 505 -12.06 28.95 30.77
C PHE A 505 -11.05 29.04 29.61
N LEU A 506 -11.40 28.40 28.50
CA LEU A 506 -10.81 28.60 27.18
C LEU A 506 -11.92 29.12 26.26
N PHE A 507 -11.60 30.13 25.43
CA PHE A 507 -12.53 30.78 24.50
C PHE A 507 -12.00 30.71 23.08
N ALA A 508 -12.84 31.05 22.10
CA ALA A 508 -12.52 31.02 20.67
C ALA A 508 -11.42 32.00 20.23
#